data_AF-A0A4R6UJF3-F1
#
_entry.id   AF-A0A4R6UJF3-F1
#
_cell.length_a   1.000
_cell.length_b   1.000
_cell.length_c   1.000
_cell.angle_alpha   90.00
_cell.angle_beta   90.00
_cell.angle_gamma   90.00
#
_symmetry.space_group_name_H-M   'P 1'
#
loop_
_entity.id
_entity.type
_entity.pdbx_description
1 polymer ?
#
loop_
_entity_poly.entity_id
_entity_poly.type
_entity_poly.pdbx_seq_one_letter_code
_entity_poly.pdbx_strand_id
1 'polypeptide(L)'
;MTRCEQGAICTTPVSVDPYAKPLWQVERLQETIKVLFFTDPICSHCWALEPAWRKFSMMYDGQLETLYLHGGLLPGWKGFSDAGNGISKPADVAVHWAEVARHTGQPIDPSVWLNDPLDSSFPSCLACLAVRLLNPEAETRYLRSIREAVFLRAQNIARESVLADCAEACGLNRQVFLEALRSKAVQQLFASERHRMSSFGVRGFPSLLLIGPRDTVMIRGARPFADLENALVRAGGERLPMPSDDPLFWLQQYRQATTRELAEASGWRPERLMEYLLTQQRQRVTLADADYWSDTATI
;
A
#
# COMPACT_ATOMS: atom_id res chain seq x y z
N MET A 1 -3.55 -50.20 22.24
CA MET A 1 -4.45 -50.30 21.06
C MET A 1 -5.73 -49.56 21.41
N THR A 2 -5.78 -48.26 21.16
CA THR A 2 -6.54 -47.61 20.08
C THR A 2 -8.05 -47.88 20.15
N ARG A 3 -8.82 -46.82 20.44
CA ARG A 3 -9.88 -46.33 19.55
C ARG A 3 -10.21 -44.88 19.92
N CYS A 4 -9.67 -43.99 19.10
CA CYS A 4 -10.09 -42.61 18.95
C CYS A 4 -11.28 -42.65 17.98
N GLU A 5 -12.47 -42.22 18.42
CA GLU A 5 -13.59 -41.99 17.51
C GLU A 5 -13.52 -40.56 16.98
N GLN A 6 -13.65 -40.49 15.66
CA GLN A 6 -13.41 -39.36 14.78
C GLN A 6 -14.57 -38.34 14.85
N GLY A 7 -14.25 -37.06 14.62
CA GLY A 7 -15.09 -36.28 13.71
C GLY A 7 -15.74 -34.99 14.19
N ALA A 8 -15.50 -34.48 15.40
CA ALA A 8 -15.97 -33.15 15.78
C ALA A 8 -14.86 -32.11 15.57
N ILE A 9 -14.78 -31.55 14.36
CA ILE A 9 -14.02 -30.32 14.13
C ILE A 9 -14.73 -29.23 14.93
N CYS A 10 -14.13 -28.88 16.07
CA CYS A 10 -14.55 -27.75 16.88
C CYS A 10 -14.29 -26.46 16.07
N THR A 11 -15.24 -26.09 15.23
CA THR A 11 -15.29 -24.78 14.57
C THR A 11 -15.92 -23.80 15.54
N THR A 12 -15.19 -23.42 16.58
CA THR A 12 -15.45 -22.12 17.21
C THR A 12 -14.92 -21.07 16.24
N PRO A 13 -15.77 -20.23 15.62
CA PRO A 13 -15.26 -19.08 14.90
C PRO A 13 -14.61 -18.21 15.96
N VAL A 14 -13.28 -18.15 15.96
CA VAL A 14 -12.59 -17.07 16.65
C VAL A 14 -12.99 -15.83 15.89
N SER A 15 -14.01 -15.12 16.37
CA SER A 15 -14.27 -13.74 15.99
C SER A 15 -13.12 -12.94 16.55
N VAL A 16 -11.98 -12.96 15.87
CA VAL A 16 -10.95 -11.94 16.04
C VAL A 16 -11.63 -10.68 15.53
N ASP A 17 -12.16 -9.88 16.45
CA ASP A 17 -12.43 -8.49 16.15
C ASP A 17 -11.07 -7.87 15.81
N PRO A 18 -10.79 -7.51 14.53
CA PRO A 18 -9.53 -6.87 14.17
C PRO A 18 -9.37 -5.49 14.83
N TYR A 19 -10.39 -5.04 15.59
CA TYR A 19 -10.43 -3.82 16.37
C TYR A 19 -10.70 -4.05 17.86
N ALA A 20 -10.42 -5.25 18.41
CA ALA A 20 -10.69 -5.58 19.82
C ALA A 20 -10.14 -4.55 20.83
N LYS A 21 -9.12 -3.77 20.43
CA LYS A 21 -8.94 -2.40 20.87
C LYS A 21 -8.80 -1.49 19.66
N PRO A 22 -9.67 -0.51 19.48
CA PRO A 22 -9.47 0.42 18.40
C PRO A 22 -8.23 1.27 18.64
N LEU A 23 -7.38 1.43 17.61
CA LEU A 23 -6.24 2.36 17.62
C LEU A 23 -6.64 3.82 17.91
N TRP A 24 -7.93 4.12 18.02
CA TRP A 24 -8.50 5.43 18.36
C TRP A 24 -9.13 5.49 19.77
N GLN A 25 -9.17 4.39 20.53
CA GLN A 25 -9.57 4.35 21.94
C GLN A 25 -8.37 4.44 22.91
N VAL A 26 -7.28 5.04 22.46
CA VAL A 26 -6.00 4.99 23.18
C VAL A 26 -6.00 6.02 24.30
N GLU A 27 -5.81 5.55 25.53
CA GLU A 27 -5.20 6.35 26.58
C GLU A 27 -3.87 6.89 26.04
N ARG A 28 -3.57 8.18 26.24
CA ARG A 28 -2.37 8.88 25.73
C ARG A 28 -1.04 8.37 26.29
N LEU A 29 -0.96 7.12 26.73
CA LEU A 29 0.14 6.49 27.44
C LEU A 29 1.11 5.73 26.52
N GLN A 30 0.94 5.74 25.19
CA GLN A 30 1.86 5.01 24.28
C GLN A 30 2.95 5.93 23.70
N GLU A 31 4.20 5.46 23.78
CA GLU A 31 5.39 6.07 23.15
C GLU A 31 5.37 5.95 21.61
N THR A 32 4.45 5.17 21.04
CA THR A 32 4.32 4.93 19.59
C THR A 32 3.31 5.86 18.93
N ILE A 33 3.66 6.37 17.75
CA ILE A 33 2.79 7.22 16.93
C ILE A 33 1.93 6.32 16.04
N LYS A 34 0.61 6.50 16.15
CA LYS A 34 -0.33 5.78 15.31
C LYS A 34 -0.54 6.51 14.01
N VAL A 35 -0.44 5.79 12.90
CA VAL A 35 -0.69 6.34 11.57
C VAL A 35 -1.93 5.69 10.98
N LEU A 36 -2.97 6.48 10.79
CA LEU A 36 -4.10 6.07 9.96
C LEU A 36 -3.79 6.49 8.51
N PHE A 37 -3.43 5.51 7.67
CA PHE A 37 -3.16 5.74 6.25
C PHE A 37 -4.41 5.44 5.44
N PHE A 38 -5.14 6.50 5.11
CA PHE A 38 -6.26 6.48 4.18
C PHE A 38 -5.77 6.33 2.75
N THR A 39 -6.09 5.20 2.12
CA THR A 39 -5.58 4.83 0.81
C THR A 39 -6.61 4.11 -0.06
N ASP A 40 -6.26 3.93 -1.34
CA ASP A 40 -6.90 2.98 -2.25
C ASP A 40 -5.80 2.30 -3.13
N PRO A 41 -5.94 1.01 -3.49
CA PRO A 41 -4.96 0.31 -4.34
C PRO A 41 -4.76 0.90 -5.74
N ILE A 42 -5.76 1.54 -6.34
CA ILE A 42 -5.68 2.14 -7.70
C ILE A 42 -5.40 3.64 -7.68
N CYS A 43 -5.19 4.23 -6.50
CA CYS A 43 -4.90 5.65 -6.36
C CYS A 43 -3.47 5.97 -6.84
N SER A 44 -3.35 6.60 -8.02
CA SER A 44 -2.06 7.00 -8.62
C SER A 44 -1.24 7.93 -7.71
N HIS A 45 -1.90 8.82 -6.97
CA HIS A 45 -1.23 9.69 -6.00
C HIS A 45 -0.75 8.94 -4.76
N CYS A 46 -1.39 7.83 -4.39
CA CYS A 46 -0.97 6.97 -3.30
C CYS A 46 0.29 6.21 -3.71
N TRP A 47 0.37 5.78 -4.97
CA TRP A 47 1.59 5.25 -5.58
C TRP A 47 2.70 6.28 -5.71
N ALA A 48 2.37 7.53 -6.04
CA ALA A 48 3.34 8.62 -6.07
C ALA A 48 3.94 8.96 -4.69
N LEU A 49 3.21 8.71 -3.61
CA LEU A 49 3.68 8.86 -2.23
C LEU A 49 4.60 7.70 -1.79
N GLU A 50 4.53 6.55 -2.47
CA GLU A 50 5.23 5.32 -2.09
C GLU A 50 6.73 5.49 -1.86
N PRO A 51 7.52 6.23 -2.68
CA PRO A 51 8.95 6.47 -2.41
C PRO A 51 9.19 7.09 -1.03
N ALA A 52 8.47 8.16 -0.71
CA ALA A 52 8.62 8.87 0.56
C ALA A 52 8.06 8.04 1.72
N TRP A 53 6.92 7.36 1.51
CA TRP A 53 6.27 6.54 2.52
C TRP A 53 7.07 5.28 2.88
N ARG A 54 7.66 4.59 1.90
CA ARG A 54 8.51 3.41 2.17
C ARG A 54 9.76 3.80 2.95
N LYS A 55 10.41 4.91 2.56
CA LYS A 55 11.55 5.45 3.31
C LYS A 55 11.14 5.80 4.75
N PHE A 56 10.04 6.53 4.90
CA PHE A 56 9.50 6.93 6.21
C PHE A 56 9.16 5.73 7.09
N SER A 57 8.40 4.77 6.56
CA SER A 57 7.99 3.57 7.29
C SER A 57 9.20 2.75 7.72
N MET A 58 10.20 2.57 6.84
CA MET A 58 11.41 1.81 7.18
C MET A 58 12.26 2.52 8.23
N MET A 59 12.47 3.84 8.10
CA MET A 59 13.29 4.61 9.05
C MET A 59 12.65 4.66 10.44
N TYR A 60 11.33 4.73 10.50
CA TYR A 60 10.60 5.01 11.74
C TYR A 60 9.77 3.82 12.24
N ASP A 61 10.01 2.60 11.76
CA ASP A 61 9.27 1.39 12.15
C ASP A 61 9.18 1.22 13.69
N GLY A 62 10.26 1.51 14.41
CA GLY A 62 10.28 1.45 15.88
C GLY A 62 9.48 2.54 16.60
N GLN A 63 8.98 3.55 15.88
CA GLN A 63 8.15 4.64 16.41
C GLN A 63 6.71 4.62 15.89
N LEU A 64 6.40 3.78 14.88
CA LEU A 64 5.14 3.84 14.15
C LEU A 64 4.29 2.59 14.34
N GLU A 65 2.99 2.80 14.50
CA GLU A 65 1.97 1.76 14.36
C GLU A 65 1.01 2.17 13.25
N THR A 66 1.13 1.55 12.08
CA THR A 66 0.34 1.95 10.89
C THR A 66 -0.88 1.05 10.71
N LEU A 67 -2.03 1.68 10.51
CA LEU A 67 -3.26 1.04 10.01
C LEU A 67 -3.64 1.66 8.67
N TYR A 68 -3.73 0.84 7.64
CA TYR A 68 -4.27 1.25 6.35
C TYR A 68 -5.80 1.27 6.42
N LEU A 69 -6.46 2.29 5.86
CA LEU A 69 -7.91 2.30 5.69
C LEU A 69 -8.22 2.41 4.21
N HIS A 70 -8.94 1.42 3.69
CA HIS A 70 -9.20 1.29 2.27
C HIS A 70 -10.52 1.97 1.93
N GLY A 71 -10.45 2.99 1.09
CA GLY A 71 -11.57 3.89 0.91
C GLY A 71 -12.51 3.59 -0.26
N GLY A 72 -12.05 2.86 -1.27
CA GLY A 72 -12.85 2.59 -2.46
C GLY A 72 -13.03 3.83 -3.36
N LEU A 73 -11.92 4.30 -3.94
CA LEU A 73 -11.83 5.44 -4.84
C LEU A 73 -12.79 5.35 -6.02
N LEU A 74 -12.97 4.16 -6.60
CA LEU A 74 -13.87 3.92 -7.73
C LEU A 74 -14.95 2.90 -7.34
N PRO A 75 -16.13 3.33 -6.85
CA PRO A 75 -17.23 2.42 -6.57
C PRO A 75 -17.76 1.71 -7.82
N GLY A 76 -17.68 2.38 -8.97
CA GLY A 76 -18.15 1.90 -10.27
C GLY A 76 -18.35 3.06 -11.23
N TRP A 77 -18.38 2.81 -12.54
CA TRP A 77 -18.48 3.89 -13.54
C TRP A 77 -19.83 4.60 -13.60
N LYS A 78 -20.91 3.95 -13.14
CA LYS A 78 -22.24 4.53 -13.20
C LYS A 78 -22.37 5.73 -12.25
N GLY A 79 -22.45 6.93 -12.82
CA GLY A 79 -22.56 8.17 -12.06
C GLY A 79 -21.27 8.63 -11.38
N PHE A 80 -20.15 7.98 -11.68
CA PHE A 80 -18.84 8.39 -11.18
C PHE A 80 -18.28 9.54 -12.00
N SER A 81 -17.72 10.53 -11.30
CA SER A 81 -16.95 11.61 -11.91
C SER A 81 -15.95 12.13 -10.87
N ASP A 82 -14.71 12.27 -11.31
CA ASP A 82 -13.69 13.04 -10.62
C ASP A 82 -13.32 14.23 -11.50
N ALA A 83 -14.15 15.28 -11.41
CA ALA A 83 -13.98 16.49 -12.21
C ALA A 83 -12.65 17.21 -11.92
N GLY A 84 -12.09 17.06 -10.71
CA GLY A 84 -10.81 17.66 -10.35
C GLY A 84 -9.63 17.06 -11.12
N ASN A 85 -9.74 15.79 -11.51
CA ASN A 85 -8.75 15.06 -12.30
C ASN A 85 -9.19 14.81 -13.76
N GLY A 86 -10.34 15.35 -14.17
CA GLY A 86 -10.88 15.18 -15.52
C GLY A 86 -11.33 13.75 -15.86
N ILE A 87 -11.71 12.94 -14.85
CA ILE A 87 -12.03 11.52 -15.04
C ILE A 87 -13.55 11.31 -15.02
N SER A 88 -14.07 10.67 -16.06
CA SER A 88 -15.47 10.25 -16.17
C SER A 88 -15.65 8.83 -16.74
N LYS A 89 -14.62 8.30 -17.41
CA LYS A 89 -14.60 6.97 -18.02
C LYS A 89 -13.19 6.36 -17.92
N PRO A 90 -13.02 5.04 -18.14
CA PRO A 90 -11.72 4.37 -18.01
C PRO A 90 -10.57 5.04 -18.76
N ALA A 91 -10.78 5.41 -20.02
CA ALA A 91 -9.75 6.01 -20.86
C ALA A 91 -9.19 7.34 -20.31
N ASP A 92 -9.99 8.10 -19.53
CA ASP A 92 -9.52 9.33 -18.90
C ASP A 92 -8.49 9.03 -17.80
N VAL A 93 -8.62 7.87 -17.13
CA VAL A 93 -7.66 7.43 -16.10
C VAL A 93 -6.30 7.13 -16.72
N ALA A 94 -6.25 6.58 -17.93
CA ALA A 94 -4.99 6.32 -18.62
C ALA A 94 -4.17 7.61 -18.83
N VAL A 95 -4.85 8.69 -19.27
CA VAL A 95 -4.26 10.02 -19.44
C VAL A 95 -3.77 10.56 -18.10
N HIS A 96 -4.64 10.52 -17.08
CA HIS A 96 -4.30 10.99 -15.74
C HIS A 96 -3.10 10.24 -15.13
N TRP A 97 -3.03 8.92 -15.30
CA TRP A 97 -1.93 8.10 -14.81
C TRP A 97 -0.61 8.43 -15.51
N ALA A 98 -0.63 8.66 -16.83
CA ALA A 98 0.54 9.10 -17.57
C ALA A 98 1.06 10.47 -17.08
N GLU A 99 0.15 11.41 -16.80
CA GLU A 99 0.49 12.71 -16.21
C GLU A 99 1.13 12.56 -14.83
N VAL A 100 0.55 11.76 -13.94
CA VAL A 100 1.09 11.50 -12.61
C VAL A 100 2.49 10.86 -12.69
N ALA A 101 2.70 9.88 -13.56
CA ALA A 101 4.00 9.26 -13.74
C ALA A 101 5.05 10.28 -14.19
N ARG A 102 4.71 11.11 -15.19
CA ARG A 102 5.59 12.17 -15.69
C ARG A 102 5.93 13.21 -14.61
N HIS A 103 4.96 13.58 -13.77
CA HIS A 103 5.15 14.62 -12.75
C HIS A 103 5.96 14.12 -11.55
N THR A 104 5.79 12.85 -11.18
CA THR A 104 6.32 12.31 -9.92
C THR A 104 7.60 11.49 -10.13
N GLY A 105 7.85 11.05 -11.36
CA GLY A 105 8.91 10.13 -11.74
C GLY A 105 8.69 8.70 -11.25
N GLN A 106 7.58 8.43 -10.55
CA GLN A 106 7.22 7.08 -10.14
C GLN A 106 6.50 6.40 -11.33
N PRO A 107 7.02 5.25 -11.82
CA PRO A 107 6.52 4.67 -13.05
C PRO A 107 5.10 4.11 -12.92
N ILE A 108 4.30 4.33 -13.96
CA ILE A 108 2.94 3.81 -14.10
C ILE A 108 2.74 3.40 -15.56
N ASP A 109 2.32 2.15 -15.78
CA ASP A 109 1.80 1.67 -17.05
C ASP A 109 0.27 1.92 -17.07
N PRO A 110 -0.21 2.91 -17.84
CA PRO A 110 -1.62 3.25 -17.88
C PRO A 110 -2.45 2.29 -18.75
N SER A 111 -1.82 1.36 -19.47
CA SER A 111 -2.46 0.56 -20.52
C SER A 111 -3.57 -0.37 -20.01
N VAL A 112 -3.57 -0.71 -18.72
CA VAL A 112 -4.68 -1.46 -18.09
C VAL A 112 -6.03 -0.78 -18.32
N TRP A 113 -6.07 0.56 -18.28
CA TRP A 113 -7.31 1.32 -18.46
C TRP A 113 -7.79 1.41 -19.92
N LEU A 114 -6.95 1.01 -20.87
CA LEU A 114 -7.27 0.93 -22.29
C LEU A 114 -7.62 -0.50 -22.72
N ASN A 115 -6.95 -1.49 -22.12
CA ASN A 115 -6.98 -2.88 -22.57
C ASN A 115 -7.88 -3.79 -21.72
N ASP A 116 -7.81 -3.68 -20.39
CA ASP A 116 -8.62 -4.47 -19.44
C ASP A 116 -8.97 -3.59 -18.23
N PRO A 117 -9.81 -2.55 -18.41
CA PRO A 117 -10.07 -1.56 -17.38
C PRO A 117 -10.77 -2.17 -16.17
N LEU A 118 -10.47 -1.62 -14.99
CA LEU A 118 -11.15 -2.01 -13.77
C LEU A 118 -12.57 -1.42 -13.75
N ASP A 119 -13.55 -2.23 -13.38
CA ASP A 119 -14.92 -1.76 -13.17
C ASP A 119 -15.10 -1.05 -11.83
N SER A 120 -14.26 -1.38 -10.84
CA SER A 120 -14.30 -0.84 -9.48
C SER A 120 -12.98 -1.06 -8.76
N SER A 121 -12.65 -0.21 -7.77
CA SER A 121 -11.56 -0.45 -6.82
C SER A 121 -11.98 -1.26 -5.59
N PHE A 122 -13.28 -1.53 -5.41
CA PHE A 122 -13.76 -2.25 -4.23
C PHE A 122 -13.18 -3.67 -4.10
N PRO A 123 -13.05 -4.47 -5.18
CA PRO A 123 -12.47 -5.81 -5.04
C PRO A 123 -11.04 -5.81 -4.49
N SER A 124 -10.20 -4.87 -4.92
CA SER A 124 -8.83 -4.76 -4.41
C SER A 124 -8.78 -4.21 -2.97
N CYS A 125 -9.66 -3.29 -2.60
CA CYS A 125 -9.82 -2.86 -1.20
C CYS A 125 -10.24 -4.02 -0.28
N LEU A 126 -11.26 -4.79 -0.68
CA LEU A 126 -11.74 -5.97 0.05
C LEU A 126 -10.63 -7.02 0.18
N ALA A 127 -9.81 -7.19 -0.85
CA ALA A 127 -8.69 -8.11 -0.83
C ALA A 127 -7.62 -7.75 0.21
N CYS A 128 -7.25 -6.48 0.35
CA CYS A 128 -6.36 -6.05 1.44
C CYS A 128 -6.95 -6.39 2.82
N LEU A 129 -8.25 -6.19 2.99
CA LEU A 129 -8.95 -6.51 4.24
C LEU A 129 -9.05 -8.02 4.49
N ALA A 130 -9.24 -8.82 3.44
CA ALA A 130 -9.18 -10.28 3.53
C ALA A 130 -7.79 -10.74 3.99
N VAL A 131 -6.72 -10.18 3.41
CA VAL A 131 -5.35 -10.46 3.88
C VAL A 131 -5.18 -10.03 5.33
N ARG A 132 -5.63 -8.84 5.73
CA ARG A 132 -5.52 -8.40 7.12
C ARG A 132 -6.22 -9.36 8.10
N LEU A 133 -7.41 -9.85 7.77
CA LEU A 133 -8.12 -10.81 8.63
C LEU A 133 -7.43 -12.16 8.74
N LEU A 134 -6.77 -12.62 7.67
CA LEU A 134 -6.06 -13.89 7.63
C LEU A 134 -4.66 -13.81 8.25
N ASN A 135 -3.94 -12.73 7.96
CA ASN A 135 -2.58 -12.47 8.40
C ASN A 135 -2.30 -10.94 8.39
N PRO A 136 -2.50 -10.24 9.52
CA PRO A 136 -2.26 -8.80 9.62
C PRO A 136 -0.86 -8.35 9.17
N GLU A 137 0.17 -9.14 9.48
CA GLU A 137 1.57 -8.83 9.13
C GLU A 137 1.85 -8.92 7.62
N ALA A 138 0.97 -9.57 6.85
CA ALA A 138 1.10 -9.67 5.40
C ALA A 138 0.45 -8.49 4.66
N GLU A 139 -0.38 -7.67 5.31
CA GLU A 139 -1.15 -6.64 4.63
C GLU A 139 -0.27 -5.64 3.87
N THR A 140 0.79 -5.10 4.50
CA THR A 140 1.69 -4.13 3.87
C THR A 140 2.34 -4.71 2.62
N ARG A 141 2.82 -5.96 2.69
CA ARG A 141 3.43 -6.67 1.55
C ARG A 141 2.39 -6.94 0.45
N TYR A 142 1.17 -7.29 0.82
CA TYR A 142 0.09 -7.52 -0.12
C TYR A 142 -0.35 -6.25 -0.84
N LEU A 143 -0.54 -5.15 -0.10
CA LEU A 143 -0.87 -3.84 -0.69
C LEU A 143 0.22 -3.41 -1.68
N ARG A 144 1.49 -3.62 -1.33
CA ARG A 144 2.60 -3.41 -2.27
C ARG A 144 2.48 -4.29 -3.51
N SER A 145 2.25 -5.59 -3.34
CA SER A 145 2.13 -6.55 -4.44
C SER A 145 1.04 -6.16 -5.44
N ILE A 146 -0.18 -5.83 -4.97
CA ILE A 146 -1.28 -5.45 -5.87
C ILE A 146 -1.05 -4.09 -6.54
N ARG A 147 -0.36 -3.15 -5.86
CA ARG A 147 0.03 -1.87 -6.46
C ARG A 147 1.02 -2.08 -7.60
N GLU A 148 2.04 -2.91 -7.40
CA GLU A 148 2.95 -3.20 -8.50
C GLU A 148 2.27 -3.99 -9.63
N ALA A 149 1.29 -4.86 -9.33
CA ALA A 149 0.50 -5.56 -10.34
C ALA A 149 -0.24 -4.56 -11.25
N VAL A 150 -0.92 -3.56 -10.68
CA VAL A 150 -1.69 -2.59 -11.47
C VAL A 150 -0.82 -1.50 -12.09
N PHE A 151 0.14 -0.93 -11.35
CA PHE A 151 0.92 0.22 -11.82
C PHE A 151 2.14 -0.17 -12.65
N LEU A 152 2.79 -1.31 -12.39
CA LEU A 152 4.01 -1.68 -13.12
C LEU A 152 3.77 -2.74 -14.19
N ARG A 153 2.72 -3.56 -14.05
CA ARG A 153 2.45 -4.71 -14.92
C ARG A 153 1.10 -4.62 -15.63
N ALA A 154 0.40 -3.49 -15.49
CA ALA A 154 -0.91 -3.22 -16.12
C ALA A 154 -1.94 -4.35 -15.92
N GLN A 155 -1.95 -4.98 -14.74
CA GLN A 155 -2.89 -6.06 -14.43
C GLN A 155 -4.18 -5.52 -13.80
N ASN A 156 -5.32 -6.03 -14.23
CA ASN A 156 -6.62 -5.68 -13.66
C ASN A 156 -6.80 -6.29 -12.26
N ILE A 157 -6.52 -5.51 -11.23
CA ILE A 157 -6.68 -5.91 -9.82
C ILE A 157 -8.14 -5.90 -9.33
N ALA A 158 -9.13 -5.84 -10.23
CA ALA A 158 -10.51 -6.21 -9.90
C ALA A 158 -10.79 -7.70 -10.16
N ARG A 159 -9.87 -8.41 -10.84
CA ARG A 159 -9.97 -9.86 -11.11
C ARG A 159 -9.54 -10.65 -9.88
N GLU A 160 -10.39 -11.56 -9.42
CA GLU A 160 -10.08 -12.44 -8.28
C GLU A 160 -8.80 -13.27 -8.50
N SER A 161 -8.53 -13.70 -9.74
CA SER A 161 -7.32 -14.47 -10.06
C SER A 161 -6.05 -13.67 -9.77
N VAL A 162 -5.97 -12.42 -10.26
CA VAL A 162 -4.83 -11.52 -10.02
C VAL A 162 -4.67 -11.24 -8.52
N LEU A 163 -5.78 -10.95 -7.83
CA LEU A 163 -5.78 -10.71 -6.39
C LEU A 163 -5.27 -11.92 -5.60
N ALA A 164 -5.64 -13.13 -6.01
CA ALA A 164 -5.21 -14.37 -5.38
C ALA A 164 -3.76 -14.74 -5.71
N ASP A 165 -3.28 -14.45 -6.93
CA ASP A 165 -1.88 -14.61 -7.32
C ASP A 165 -0.97 -13.71 -6.45
N CYS A 166 -1.37 -12.46 -6.22
CA CYS A 166 -0.67 -11.56 -5.29
C CYS A 166 -0.69 -12.08 -3.84
N ALA A 167 -1.77 -12.73 -3.40
CA ALA A 167 -1.89 -13.23 -2.03
C ALA A 167 -0.98 -14.43 -1.81
N GLU A 168 -0.92 -15.33 -2.80
CA GLU A 168 -0.02 -16.48 -2.81
C GLU A 168 1.45 -16.05 -2.82
N ALA A 169 1.81 -15.03 -3.61
CA ALA A 169 3.14 -14.43 -3.60
C ALA A 169 3.52 -13.83 -2.22
N CYS A 170 2.52 -13.48 -1.40
CA CYS A 170 2.71 -13.01 -0.02
C CYS A 170 2.68 -14.13 1.03
N GLY A 171 2.58 -15.40 0.61
CA GLY A 171 2.60 -16.58 1.47
C GLY A 171 1.24 -17.02 2.00
N LEU A 172 0.13 -16.51 1.45
CA LEU A 172 -1.22 -16.95 1.84
C LEU A 172 -1.69 -18.13 0.98
N ASN A 173 -2.51 -19.00 1.57
CA ASN A 173 -3.19 -20.04 0.81
C ASN A 173 -4.26 -19.42 -0.11
N ARG A 174 -4.15 -19.68 -1.42
CA ARG A 174 -5.05 -19.16 -2.46
C ARG A 174 -6.53 -19.37 -2.15
N GLN A 175 -6.91 -20.59 -1.78
CA GLN A 175 -8.31 -20.97 -1.57
C GLN A 175 -8.88 -20.32 -0.31
N VAL A 176 -8.11 -20.32 0.79
CA VAL A 176 -8.47 -19.64 2.03
C VAL A 176 -8.63 -18.13 1.81
N PHE A 177 -7.74 -17.52 1.01
CA PHE A 177 -7.86 -16.11 0.63
C PHE A 177 -9.16 -15.82 -0.15
N LEU A 178 -9.49 -16.63 -1.16
CA LEU A 178 -10.71 -16.44 -1.96
C LEU A 178 -11.98 -16.62 -1.11
N GLU A 179 -11.98 -17.55 -0.16
CA GLU A 179 -13.09 -17.72 0.79
C GLU A 179 -13.25 -16.50 1.69
N ALA A 180 -12.15 -15.96 2.22
CA ALA A 180 -12.17 -14.75 3.03
C ALA A 180 -12.63 -13.53 2.22
N LEU A 181 -12.12 -13.36 0.99
CA LEU A 181 -12.49 -12.26 0.08
C LEU A 181 -14.00 -12.19 -0.16
N ARG A 182 -14.66 -13.34 -0.29
CA ARG A 182 -16.11 -13.45 -0.52
C ARG A 182 -16.94 -13.41 0.77
N SER A 183 -16.31 -13.33 1.93
CA SER A 183 -17.00 -13.39 3.22
C SER A 183 -17.78 -12.12 3.52
N LYS A 184 -18.89 -12.26 4.26
CA LYS A 184 -19.64 -11.11 4.81
C LYS A 184 -18.81 -10.29 5.79
N ALA A 185 -17.86 -10.93 6.49
CA ALA A 185 -16.99 -10.26 7.44
C ALA A 185 -16.13 -9.18 6.75
N VAL A 186 -15.50 -9.50 5.63
CA VAL A 186 -14.70 -8.54 4.83
C VAL A 186 -15.58 -7.41 4.27
N GLN A 187 -16.80 -7.71 3.82
CA GLN A 187 -17.74 -6.70 3.33
C GLN A 187 -18.18 -5.72 4.44
N GLN A 188 -18.49 -6.24 5.63
CA GLN A 188 -18.86 -5.43 6.79
C GLN A 188 -17.69 -4.58 7.28
N LEU A 189 -16.49 -5.16 7.29
CA LEU A 189 -15.24 -4.48 7.61
C LEU A 189 -15.01 -3.28 6.68
N PHE A 190 -15.12 -3.49 5.37
CA PHE A 190 -14.96 -2.43 4.38
C PHE A 190 -16.00 -1.32 4.53
N ALA A 191 -17.27 -1.68 4.75
CA ALA A 191 -18.32 -0.69 5.01
C ALA A 191 -18.04 0.15 6.27
N SER A 192 -17.54 -0.50 7.32
CA SER A 192 -17.13 0.17 8.57
C SER A 192 -15.95 1.13 8.35
N GLU A 193 -14.93 0.73 7.59
CA GLU A 193 -13.80 1.60 7.27
C GLU A 193 -14.25 2.84 6.52
N ARG A 194 -15.03 2.71 5.43
CA ARG A 194 -15.52 3.87 4.69
C ARG A 194 -16.36 4.81 5.56
N HIS A 195 -17.20 4.26 6.44
CA HIS A 195 -17.95 5.09 7.38
C HIS A 195 -17.01 5.85 8.33
N ARG A 196 -15.99 5.18 8.88
CA ARG A 196 -14.99 5.80 9.75
C ARG A 196 -14.18 6.89 9.06
N MET A 197 -13.76 6.67 7.81
CA MET A 197 -13.04 7.68 7.03
C MET A 197 -13.80 9.00 6.92
N SER A 198 -15.11 8.92 6.74
CA SER A 198 -15.97 10.11 6.70
C SER A 198 -15.96 10.88 8.04
N SER A 199 -15.91 10.17 9.17
CA SER A 199 -15.83 10.78 10.50
C SER A 199 -14.52 11.53 10.76
N PHE A 200 -13.42 11.12 10.10
CA PHE A 200 -12.14 11.85 10.12
C PHE A 200 -12.07 13.01 9.12
N GLY A 201 -13.14 13.29 8.38
CA GLY A 201 -13.19 14.37 7.39
C GLY A 201 -12.24 14.17 6.20
N VAL A 202 -11.87 12.92 5.90
CA VAL A 202 -11.05 12.56 4.76
C VAL A 202 -11.89 12.66 3.48
N ARG A 203 -11.40 13.41 2.50
CA ARG A 203 -12.10 13.69 1.23
C ARG A 203 -11.34 13.20 -0.01
N GLY A 204 -10.16 12.63 0.17
CA GLY A 204 -9.30 12.21 -0.93
C GLY A 204 -8.09 11.42 -0.44
N PHE A 205 -7.42 10.79 -1.40
CA PHE A 205 -6.31 9.88 -1.16
C PHE A 205 -5.04 10.38 -1.86
N PRO A 206 -3.84 10.14 -1.30
CA PRO A 206 -3.62 9.61 0.04
C PRO A 206 -3.93 10.67 1.12
N SER A 207 -4.32 10.22 2.31
CA SER A 207 -4.31 11.05 3.52
C SER A 207 -3.68 10.26 4.67
N LEU A 208 -2.90 10.92 5.51
CA LEU A 208 -2.25 10.33 6.69
C LEU A 208 -2.69 11.11 7.92
N LEU A 209 -3.16 10.43 8.95
CA LEU A 209 -3.39 11.01 10.27
C LEU A 209 -2.41 10.41 11.26
N LEU A 210 -1.44 11.21 11.70
CA LEU A 210 -0.48 10.83 12.73
C LEU A 210 -1.04 11.25 14.08
N ILE A 211 -1.28 10.29 14.96
CA ILE A 211 -1.83 10.48 16.30
C ILE A 211 -0.70 10.12 17.27
N GLY A 212 -0.11 11.15 17.89
CA GLY A 212 0.94 10.96 18.89
C GLY A 212 0.61 11.66 20.21
N PRO A 213 1.52 11.56 21.20
CA PRO A 213 1.30 12.12 22.53
C PRO A 213 1.23 13.66 22.55
N ARG A 214 1.83 14.33 21.56
CA ARG A 214 1.89 15.80 21.49
C ARG A 214 0.74 16.41 20.69
N ASP A 215 0.52 15.91 19.47
CA ASP A 215 -0.44 16.48 18.53
C ASP A 215 -1.05 15.38 17.64
N THR A 216 -2.15 15.71 16.97
CA THR A 216 -2.74 14.92 15.89
C THR A 216 -2.58 15.68 14.57
N VAL A 217 -1.77 15.14 13.65
CA VAL A 217 -1.36 15.83 12.43
C VAL A 217 -1.95 15.15 11.20
N MET A 218 -2.73 15.89 10.41
CA MET A 218 -3.28 15.43 9.14
C MET A 218 -2.42 15.90 7.96
N ILE A 219 -1.97 14.95 7.14
CA ILE A 219 -1.29 15.18 5.86
C ILE A 219 -2.24 14.78 4.74
N ARG A 220 -2.37 15.63 3.71
CA ARG A 220 -3.23 15.38 2.55
C ARG A 220 -2.44 15.41 1.26
N GLY A 221 -2.71 14.43 0.39
CA GLY A 221 -2.03 14.25 -0.88
C GLY A 221 -0.65 13.63 -0.74
N ALA A 222 -0.03 13.30 -1.87
CA ALA A 222 1.37 12.88 -1.90
C ALA A 222 2.26 14.04 -1.46
N ARG A 223 3.07 13.83 -0.42
CA ARG A 223 3.97 14.84 0.13
C ARG A 223 5.43 14.35 0.14
N PRO A 224 6.40 15.27 0.05
CA PRO A 224 7.81 14.93 0.20
C PRO A 224 8.10 14.30 1.58
N PHE A 225 9.17 13.51 1.66
CA PHE A 225 9.62 12.88 2.90
C PHE A 225 9.77 13.85 4.08
N ALA A 226 10.29 15.06 3.82
CA ALA A 226 10.46 16.09 4.85
C ALA A 226 9.13 16.50 5.53
N ASP A 227 8.01 16.51 4.80
CA ASP A 227 6.69 16.80 5.37
C ASP A 227 6.23 15.68 6.30
N LEU A 228 6.54 14.43 5.97
CA LEU A 228 6.25 13.26 6.82
C LEU A 228 7.06 13.33 8.12
N GLU A 229 8.36 13.62 8.05
CA GLU A 229 9.20 13.82 9.24
C GLU A 229 8.76 15.01 10.10
N ASN A 230 8.35 16.11 9.48
CA ASN A 230 7.82 17.27 10.20
C ASN A 230 6.53 16.90 10.95
N ALA A 231 5.65 16.12 10.34
CA ALA A 231 4.45 15.63 10.99
C ALA A 231 4.75 14.66 12.14
N LEU A 232 5.72 13.75 11.98
CA LEU A 232 6.20 12.86 13.03
C LEU A 232 6.66 13.65 14.27
N VAL A 233 7.54 14.63 14.08
CA VAL A 233 8.06 15.47 15.17
C VAL A 233 6.95 16.26 15.86
N ARG A 234 6.00 16.77 15.10
CA ARG A 234 4.83 17.46 15.65
C ARG A 234 3.94 16.53 16.46
N ALA A 235 3.74 15.29 16.02
CA ALA A 235 3.00 14.27 16.75
C ALA A 235 3.73 13.83 18.04
N GLY A 236 5.03 14.07 18.15
CA GLY A 236 5.84 13.81 19.35
C GLY A 236 6.97 12.80 19.15
N GLY A 237 7.24 12.40 17.91
CA GLY A 237 8.29 11.45 17.57
C GLY A 237 9.64 12.14 17.42
N GLU A 238 10.68 11.32 17.31
CA GLU A 238 12.06 11.77 17.23
C GLU A 238 12.60 11.56 15.82
N ARG A 239 13.29 12.57 15.27
CA ARG A 239 13.99 12.39 13.98
C ARG A 239 15.16 11.46 14.18
N LEU A 240 15.30 10.51 13.25
CA LEU A 240 16.41 9.58 13.22
C LEU A 240 17.39 9.97 12.11
N PRO A 241 18.70 9.78 12.30
CA PRO A 241 19.66 9.96 11.23
C PRO A 241 19.38 8.96 10.09
N MET A 242 19.72 9.35 8.86
CA MET A 242 19.63 8.43 7.72
C MET A 242 20.55 7.22 7.98
N PRO A 243 20.04 5.98 7.86
CA PRO A 243 20.83 4.79 8.18
C PRO A 243 21.99 4.56 7.20
N SER A 244 21.79 4.90 5.93
CA SER A 244 22.81 4.82 4.88
C SER A 244 22.40 5.68 3.69
N ASP A 245 23.38 6.27 3.00
CA ASP A 245 23.22 6.91 1.69
C ASP A 245 23.53 5.95 0.53
N ASP A 246 23.87 4.68 0.79
CA ASP A 246 24.16 3.67 -0.23
C ASP A 246 22.86 3.11 -0.85
N PRO A 247 22.62 3.27 -2.16
CA PRO A 247 21.47 2.66 -2.83
C PRO A 247 21.35 1.14 -2.66
N LEU A 248 22.48 0.43 -2.53
CA LEU A 248 22.49 -1.02 -2.38
C LEU A 248 21.95 -1.44 -1.01
N PHE A 249 22.26 -0.69 0.05
CA PHE A 249 21.67 -0.91 1.38
C PHE A 249 20.14 -0.87 1.30
N TRP A 250 19.58 0.16 0.65
CA TRP A 250 18.13 0.30 0.51
C TRP A 250 17.51 -0.80 -0.35
N LEU A 251 18.16 -1.20 -1.45
CA LEU A 251 17.69 -2.30 -2.28
C LEU A 251 17.66 -3.62 -1.51
N GLN A 252 18.63 -3.89 -0.63
CA GLN A 252 18.66 -5.07 0.24
C GLN A 252 17.49 -5.08 1.23
N GLN A 253 17.16 -3.94 1.84
CA GLN A 253 16.01 -3.82 2.74
C GLN A 253 14.69 -3.98 1.99
N TYR A 254 14.59 -3.37 0.81
CA TYR A 254 13.38 -3.35 0.00
C TYR A 254 13.16 -4.65 -0.77
N ARG A 255 14.22 -5.43 -1.01
CA ARG A 255 14.32 -6.58 -1.94
C ARG A 255 14.10 -6.20 -3.40
N GLN A 256 13.11 -5.36 -3.68
CA GLN A 256 12.80 -4.83 -5.00
C GLN A 256 12.31 -3.38 -4.90
N ALA A 257 12.69 -2.56 -5.88
CA ALA A 257 12.36 -1.14 -5.91
C ALA A 257 12.49 -0.53 -7.31
N THR A 258 11.74 0.53 -7.56
CA THR A 258 11.97 1.41 -8.72
C THR A 258 13.21 2.27 -8.49
N THR A 259 13.83 2.75 -9.57
CA THR A 259 14.89 3.77 -9.48
C THR A 259 14.47 4.98 -8.65
N ARG A 260 13.22 5.45 -8.78
CA ARG A 260 12.67 6.61 -8.05
C ARG A 260 12.63 6.37 -6.53
N GLU A 261 12.27 5.16 -6.10
CA GLU A 261 12.26 4.77 -4.70
C GLU A 261 13.67 4.75 -4.09
N LEU A 262 14.65 4.16 -4.80
CA LEU A 262 16.03 4.12 -4.32
C LEU A 262 16.68 5.51 -4.31
N ALA A 263 16.34 6.36 -5.28
CA ALA A 263 16.78 7.76 -5.32
C ALA A 263 16.22 8.56 -4.14
N GLU A 264 14.93 8.37 -3.80
CA GLU A 264 14.33 9.00 -2.61
C GLU A 264 15.03 8.56 -1.32
N ALA A 265 15.32 7.26 -1.23
CA ALA A 265 15.87 6.65 -0.03
C ALA A 265 17.33 7.05 0.22
N SER A 266 18.16 6.94 -0.81
CA SER A 266 19.60 7.23 -0.75
C SER A 266 19.96 8.71 -0.93
N GLY A 267 19.09 9.51 -1.56
CA GLY A 267 19.40 10.87 -2.00
C GLY A 267 20.28 10.93 -3.25
N TRP A 268 20.59 9.81 -3.89
CA TRP A 268 21.37 9.79 -5.12
C TRP A 268 20.54 10.23 -6.33
N ARG A 269 21.21 10.83 -7.31
CA ARG A 269 20.61 11.10 -8.62
C ARG A 269 20.34 9.78 -9.35
N PRO A 270 19.18 9.63 -10.03
CA PRO A 270 18.81 8.40 -10.74
C PRO A 270 19.90 7.86 -11.67
N GLU A 271 20.54 8.71 -12.47
CA GLU A 271 21.51 8.28 -13.49
C GLU A 271 22.73 7.62 -12.85
N ARG A 272 23.30 8.26 -11.83
CA ARG A 272 24.44 7.74 -11.07
C ARG A 272 24.08 6.46 -10.31
N LEU A 273 22.87 6.40 -9.77
CA LEU A 273 22.37 5.24 -9.04
C LEU A 273 22.26 4.03 -9.96
N MET A 274 21.67 4.21 -11.14
CA MET A 274 21.50 3.14 -12.12
C MET A 274 22.87 2.60 -12.58
N GLU A 275 23.81 3.48 -12.93
CA GLU A 275 25.19 3.09 -13.25
C GLU A 275 25.82 2.28 -12.12
N TYR A 276 25.69 2.76 -10.88
CA TYR A 276 26.22 2.08 -9.70
C TYR A 276 25.64 0.68 -9.52
N LEU A 277 24.31 0.51 -9.57
CA LEU A 277 23.68 -0.81 -9.39
C LEU A 277 24.07 -1.81 -10.49
N LEU A 278 24.32 -1.34 -11.72
CA LEU A 278 24.86 -2.19 -12.80
C LEU A 278 26.29 -2.66 -12.47
N THR A 279 27.15 -1.80 -11.92
CA THR A 279 28.50 -2.24 -11.47
C THR A 279 28.42 -3.27 -10.34
N GLN A 280 27.37 -3.21 -9.53
CA GLN A 280 27.08 -4.18 -8.47
C GLN A 280 26.31 -5.43 -8.95
N GLN A 281 26.18 -5.61 -10.27
CA GLN A 281 25.54 -6.76 -10.93
C GLN A 281 24.10 -7.05 -10.46
N ARG A 282 23.38 -6.01 -10.01
CA ARG A 282 21.99 -6.18 -9.58
C ARG A 282 21.07 -6.45 -10.74
N GLN A 283 20.10 -7.35 -10.55
CA GLN A 283 19.12 -7.65 -11.58
C GLN A 283 18.22 -6.44 -11.85
N ARG A 284 17.98 -6.21 -13.14
CA ARG A 284 17.17 -5.11 -13.66
C ARG A 284 16.15 -5.64 -14.65
N VAL A 285 14.90 -5.24 -14.47
CA VAL A 285 13.81 -5.47 -15.42
C VAL A 285 13.18 -4.12 -15.75
N THR A 286 12.83 -3.92 -17.01
CA THR A 286 12.07 -2.73 -17.42
C THR A 286 10.58 -3.00 -17.23
N LEU A 287 9.92 -2.20 -16.40
CA LEU A 287 8.48 -2.23 -16.14
C LEU A 287 7.94 -0.80 -16.23
N ALA A 288 6.80 -0.60 -16.91
CA ALA A 288 6.21 0.72 -17.08
C ALA A 288 7.22 1.79 -17.56
N ASP A 289 8.01 1.43 -18.58
CA ASP A 289 9.09 2.24 -19.16
C ASP A 289 10.16 2.74 -18.18
N ALA A 290 10.32 2.09 -17.03
CA ALA A 290 11.32 2.40 -16.03
C ALA A 290 12.06 1.17 -15.50
N ASP A 291 13.24 1.41 -14.93
CA ASP A 291 14.06 0.37 -14.34
C ASP A 291 13.53 -0.05 -12.96
N TYR A 292 13.27 -1.34 -12.84
CA TYR A 292 12.88 -2.04 -11.62
C TYR A 292 14.00 -3.00 -11.20
N TRP A 293 14.49 -2.81 -9.99
CA TRP A 293 15.68 -3.47 -9.48
C TRP A 293 15.33 -4.56 -8.48
N SER A 294 16.15 -5.62 -8.45
CA SER A 294 16.08 -6.69 -7.45
C SER A 294 17.42 -6.86 -6.74
N ASP A 295 17.38 -7.16 -5.45
CA ASP A 295 18.56 -7.49 -4.63
C ASP A 295 19.22 -8.82 -5.05
N THR A 296 18.52 -9.67 -5.79
CA THR A 296 19.12 -10.85 -6.41
C THR A 296 20.21 -10.43 -7.40
N ALA A 297 21.43 -10.95 -7.21
CA ALA A 297 22.51 -10.77 -8.16
C ALA A 297 22.17 -11.47 -9.48
N THR A 298 22.55 -10.86 -10.61
CA THR A 298 22.49 -11.51 -11.91
C THR A 298 23.57 -12.59 -11.91
N ILE A 299 23.19 -13.85 -12.09
CA ILE A 299 24.13 -14.98 -12.27
C ILE A 299 24.89 -14.78 -13.58
#